data_AF-A0A965PNF6-F1
#
_entry.id   AF-A0A965PNF6-F1
#
_cell.length_a   1.000
_cell.length_b   1.000
_cell.length_c   1.000
_cell.angle_alpha   90.00
_cell.angle_beta   90.00
_cell.angle_gamma   90.00
#
_symmetry.space_group_name_H-M   'P 1'
#
loop_
_entity.id
_entity.type
_entity.pdbx_description
1 polymer ?
#
loop_
_entity_poly.entity_id
_entity_poly.type
_entity_poly.pdbx_seq_one_letter_code
_entity_poly.pdbx_strand_id
1 'polypeptide(L)'
;MVDSISASTTVVGVKDALRVLNNIDKQARRDLTKDFKQITAPVTNDIKAKLPRSAPLSGMARKWTTASGFQMFPYTDKQNKVASGVSGKKVREYRGASTNLATFFVRYTGPSAALIDISGKGKVPTSQGGQMVQSLSAKYGAPSRFVWPAWERNKYQVEGEVETLIDRLMQRVQKELN
;
A
#
# COMPACT_ATOMS: atom_id res chain seq x y z
N MET A 1 18.13 -18.13 -6.08
CA MET A 1 18.25 -17.16 -7.18
C MET A 1 17.24 -17.38 -8.31
N VAL A 2 16.59 -18.55 -8.43
CA VAL A 2 15.61 -18.83 -9.50
C VAL A 2 14.23 -18.23 -9.22
N ASP A 3 13.78 -18.24 -7.95
CA ASP A 3 12.44 -17.76 -7.57
C ASP A 3 12.24 -16.24 -7.76
N SER A 4 13.28 -15.44 -7.50
CA SER A 4 13.22 -13.99 -7.67
C SER A 4 13.08 -13.57 -9.14
N ILE A 5 13.70 -14.33 -10.04
CA ILE A 5 13.63 -14.08 -11.49
C ILE A 5 12.24 -14.45 -12.01
N SER A 6 11.72 -15.62 -11.62
CA SER A 6 10.36 -16.06 -12.01
C SER A 6 9.28 -15.09 -11.52
N ALA A 7 9.32 -14.69 -10.24
CA ALA A 7 8.39 -13.70 -9.69
C ALA A 7 8.47 -12.35 -10.43
N SER A 8 9.69 -11.89 -10.76
CA SER A 8 9.85 -10.63 -11.51
C SER A 8 9.27 -10.70 -12.92
N THR A 9 9.49 -11.81 -13.64
CA THR A 9 8.97 -12.02 -14.99
C THR A 9 7.44 -12.12 -14.99
N THR A 10 6.86 -12.85 -14.04
CA THR A 10 5.41 -12.94 -13.86
C THR A 10 4.79 -11.58 -13.55
N VAL A 11 5.41 -10.80 -12.66
CA VAL A 11 4.94 -9.44 -12.32
C VAL A 11 4.97 -8.51 -13.54
N VAL A 12 6.00 -8.60 -14.38
CA VAL A 12 6.09 -7.86 -15.65
C VAL A 12 4.98 -8.30 -16.61
N GLY A 13 4.76 -9.61 -16.75
CA GLY A 13 3.67 -10.17 -17.57
C GLY A 13 2.29 -9.65 -17.17
N VAL A 14 1.98 -9.61 -15.87
CA VAL A 14 0.70 -9.08 -15.38
C VAL A 14 0.56 -7.58 -15.63
N LYS A 15 1.63 -6.78 -15.49
CA LYS A 15 1.60 -5.34 -15.82
C LYS A 15 1.29 -5.11 -17.29
N ASP A 16 1.88 -5.92 -18.16
CA ASP A 16 1.63 -5.84 -19.60
C ASP A 16 0.23 -6.29 -19.96
N ALA A 17 -0.26 -7.39 -19.38
CA ALA A 17 -1.64 -7.84 -19.54
C ALA A 17 -2.65 -6.76 -19.13
N LEU A 18 -2.45 -6.09 -17.99
CA LEU A 18 -3.29 -4.98 -17.54
C LEU A 18 -3.28 -3.79 -18.50
N ARG A 19 -2.15 -3.53 -19.16
CA ARG A 19 -1.99 -2.44 -20.13
C ARG A 19 -2.68 -2.77 -21.44
N VAL A 20 -2.52 -4.01 -21.92
CA VAL A 20 -3.23 -4.52 -23.10
C VAL A 20 -4.74 -4.48 -22.83
N LEU A 21 -5.19 -5.01 -21.69
CA LEU A 21 -6.60 -4.97 -21.29
C LEU A 21 -7.15 -3.53 -21.26
N ASN A 22 -6.39 -2.57 -20.74
CA ASN A 22 -6.83 -1.16 -20.70
C ASN A 22 -7.03 -0.55 -22.10
N ASN A 23 -6.34 -1.06 -23.12
CA ASN A 23 -6.46 -0.57 -24.49
C ASN A 23 -7.61 -1.24 -25.25
N ILE A 24 -7.83 -2.54 -25.03
CA ILE A 24 -8.87 -3.31 -25.73
C ILE A 24 -10.24 -3.21 -25.04
N ASP A 25 -10.28 -3.22 -23.69
CA ASP A 25 -11.51 -3.25 -22.91
C ASP A 25 -11.35 -2.47 -21.58
N LYS A 26 -11.63 -1.17 -21.64
CA LYS A 26 -11.57 -0.27 -20.48
C LYS A 26 -12.56 -0.66 -19.39
N GLN A 27 -13.69 -1.27 -19.75
CA GLN A 27 -14.71 -1.64 -18.78
C GLN A 27 -14.23 -2.85 -17.97
N ALA A 28 -13.74 -3.90 -18.63
CA ALA A 28 -13.12 -5.04 -17.96
C ALA A 28 -11.94 -4.61 -17.08
N ARG A 29 -11.13 -3.64 -17.51
CA ARG A 29 -10.05 -3.10 -16.67
C ARG A 29 -10.55 -2.43 -15.38
N ARG A 30 -11.68 -1.72 -15.46
CA ARG A 30 -12.32 -1.08 -14.30
C ARG A 30 -12.90 -2.14 -13.38
N ASP A 31 -13.59 -3.14 -13.92
CA ASP A 31 -14.20 -4.21 -13.14
C ASP A 31 -13.15 -5.06 -12.45
N LEU A 32 -12.03 -5.39 -13.10
CA LEU A 32 -10.88 -6.02 -12.43
C LEU A 32 -10.36 -5.22 -11.23
N THR A 33 -10.37 -3.88 -11.31
CA THR A 33 -9.99 -3.04 -10.17
C THR A 33 -11.01 -3.10 -9.04
N LYS A 34 -12.31 -3.22 -9.38
CA LYS A 34 -13.38 -3.36 -8.38
C LYS A 34 -13.28 -4.72 -7.70
N ASP A 35 -13.11 -5.80 -8.45
CA ASP A 35 -12.90 -7.15 -7.94
C ASP A 35 -11.71 -7.15 -6.97
N PHE A 36 -10.55 -6.62 -7.39
CA PHE A 36 -9.39 -6.52 -6.49
C PHE A 36 -9.68 -5.73 -5.21
N LYS A 37 -10.48 -4.66 -5.28
CA LYS A 37 -10.87 -3.88 -4.10
C LYS A 37 -11.82 -4.66 -3.18
N GLN A 38 -12.68 -5.51 -3.73
CA GLN A 38 -13.56 -6.38 -2.95
C GLN A 38 -12.74 -7.47 -2.24
N ILE A 39 -11.85 -8.14 -2.97
CA ILE A 39 -10.93 -9.15 -2.45
C ILE A 39 -10.10 -8.59 -1.29
N THR A 40 -9.56 -7.37 -1.46
CA THR A 40 -8.74 -6.71 -0.42
C THR A 40 -9.55 -5.92 0.62
N ALA A 41 -10.88 -5.92 0.55
CA ALA A 41 -11.73 -5.19 1.49
C ALA A 41 -11.45 -5.57 2.96
N PRO A 42 -11.30 -6.87 3.33
CA PRO A 42 -10.99 -7.26 4.71
C PRO A 42 -9.73 -6.59 5.24
N VAL A 43 -8.66 -6.56 4.43
CA VAL A 43 -7.38 -5.88 4.78
C VAL A 43 -7.61 -4.39 4.98
N THR A 44 -8.26 -3.72 4.03
CA THR A 44 -8.45 -2.26 4.12
C THR A 44 -9.35 -1.86 5.28
N ASN A 45 -10.33 -2.68 5.63
CA ASN A 45 -11.24 -2.45 6.73
C ASN A 45 -10.54 -2.65 8.08
N ASP A 46 -9.71 -3.69 8.22
CA ASP A 46 -8.90 -3.92 9.42
C ASP A 46 -7.91 -2.78 9.67
N ILE A 47 -7.23 -2.28 8.62
CA ILE A 47 -6.38 -1.09 8.73
C ILE A 47 -7.20 0.10 9.24
N LYS A 48 -8.32 0.42 8.59
CA LYS A 48 -9.17 1.55 8.96
C LYS A 48 -9.71 1.45 10.39
N ALA A 49 -10.03 0.25 10.86
CA ALA A 49 -10.52 0.01 12.21
C ALA A 49 -9.46 0.31 13.29
N LYS A 50 -8.18 0.11 12.96
CA LYS A 50 -7.06 0.27 13.90
C LYS A 50 -6.38 1.64 13.84
N LEU A 51 -6.63 2.41 12.78
CA LEU A 51 -6.06 3.74 12.67
C LEU A 51 -6.59 4.68 13.77
N PRO A 52 -5.74 5.57 14.32
CA PRO A 52 -6.18 6.52 15.32
C PRO A 52 -7.27 7.45 14.75
N ARG A 53 -8.29 7.75 15.56
CA ARG A 53 -9.30 8.78 15.23
C ARG A 53 -8.96 10.16 15.79
N SER A 54 -8.01 10.21 16.71
CA SER A 54 -7.49 11.42 17.35
C SER A 54 -5.96 11.35 17.43
N ALA A 55 -5.32 12.44 17.85
CA ALA A 55 -3.87 12.49 17.96
C ALA A 55 -3.33 11.33 18.82
N PRO A 56 -2.53 10.40 18.26
CA PRO A 56 -2.13 9.20 18.98
C PRO A 56 -1.12 9.49 20.10
N LEU A 57 -0.37 10.58 19.98
CA LEU A 57 0.52 11.13 21.00
C LEU A 57 0.22 12.62 21.22
N SER A 58 0.43 13.12 22.44
CA SER A 58 0.16 14.52 22.81
C SER A 58 0.90 15.53 21.93
N GLY A 59 2.13 15.22 21.52
CA GLY A 59 2.90 16.06 20.60
C GLY A 59 2.27 16.20 19.20
N MET A 60 1.52 15.19 18.75
CA MET A 60 0.85 15.21 17.43
C MET A 60 -0.43 16.04 17.42
N ALA A 61 -0.92 16.48 18.58
CA ALA A 61 -2.00 17.48 18.66
C ALA A 61 -1.49 18.91 18.46
N ARG A 62 -0.16 19.13 18.50
CA ARG A 62 0.45 20.46 18.33
C ARG A 62 0.68 20.78 16.86
N LYS A 63 0.77 22.07 16.56
CA LYS A 63 1.14 22.55 15.21
C LYS A 63 2.61 22.18 14.94
N TRP A 64 2.84 21.44 13.87
CA TRP A 64 4.19 21.14 13.40
C TRP A 64 4.26 21.19 11.87
N THR A 65 5.31 21.84 11.38
CA THR A 65 5.57 22.07 9.97
C THR A 65 6.94 21.51 9.64
N THR A 66 7.06 20.79 8.53
CA THR A 66 8.35 20.28 8.06
C THR A 66 9.24 21.43 7.57
N ALA A 67 10.53 21.14 7.37
CA ALA A 67 11.47 22.13 6.80
C ALA A 67 11.03 22.66 5.42
N SER A 68 10.23 21.89 4.67
CA SER A 68 9.66 22.30 3.38
C SER A 68 8.42 23.20 3.49
N GLY A 69 8.01 23.61 4.71
CA GLY A 69 6.80 24.41 4.93
C GLY A 69 5.50 23.61 4.91
N PHE A 70 5.57 22.28 4.81
CA PHE A 70 4.38 21.43 4.79
C PHE A 70 3.85 21.21 6.21
N GLN A 71 2.60 21.62 6.47
CA GLN A 71 1.94 21.44 7.76
C GLN A 71 1.58 19.97 7.97
N MET A 72 2.34 19.29 8.83
CA MET A 72 2.16 17.87 9.11
C MET A 72 1.14 17.61 10.22
N PHE A 73 1.19 18.41 11.30
CA PHE A 73 0.28 18.32 12.45
C PHE A 73 -0.33 19.71 12.73
N PRO A 74 -1.49 19.84 13.39
CA PRO A 74 -2.16 18.87 14.25
C PRO A 74 -2.70 17.67 13.48
N TYR A 75 -2.66 16.50 14.12
CA TYR A 75 -3.20 15.27 13.56
C TYR A 75 -4.71 15.37 13.36
N THR A 76 -5.18 14.96 12.18
CA THR A 76 -6.58 14.69 11.91
C THR A 76 -6.70 13.35 11.19
N ASP A 77 -7.69 12.56 11.58
CA ASP A 77 -8.03 11.29 10.96
C ASP A 77 -8.42 11.43 9.49
N LYS A 78 -8.97 12.58 9.08
CA LYS A 78 -9.32 12.92 7.68
C LYS A 78 -8.13 12.87 6.73
N GLN A 79 -6.91 12.98 7.25
CA GLN A 79 -5.68 12.87 6.46
C GLN A 79 -5.27 11.42 6.19
N ASN A 80 -5.84 10.45 6.92
CA ASN A 80 -5.55 9.04 6.71
C ASN A 80 -6.26 8.53 5.46
N LYS A 81 -5.49 8.00 4.51
CA LYS A 81 -6.02 7.44 3.26
C LYS A 81 -5.56 6.00 3.11
N VAL A 82 -6.47 5.06 3.33
CA VAL A 82 -6.26 3.63 3.07
C VAL A 82 -6.92 3.28 1.75
N ALA A 83 -6.16 2.72 0.82
CA ALA A 83 -6.66 2.33 -0.49
C ALA A 83 -5.96 1.08 -1.00
N SER A 84 -6.71 0.30 -1.78
CA SER A 84 -6.18 -0.77 -2.61
C SER A 84 -6.42 -0.48 -4.09
N GLY A 85 -5.59 -1.06 -4.95
CA GLY A 85 -5.73 -0.91 -6.39
C GLY A 85 -4.70 -1.68 -7.20
N VAL A 86 -4.83 -1.51 -8.52
CA VAL A 86 -4.04 -2.23 -9.53
C VAL A 86 -3.38 -1.23 -10.47
N SER A 87 -2.11 -1.47 -10.82
CA SER A 87 -1.29 -0.60 -11.67
C SER A 87 -0.60 -1.39 -12.78
N GLY A 88 -1.03 -1.14 -14.02
CA GLY A 88 -0.34 -1.57 -15.25
C GLY A 88 0.68 -0.55 -15.77
N LYS A 89 1.07 0.44 -14.95
CA LYS A 89 2.08 1.41 -15.36
C LYS A 89 3.44 0.72 -15.49
N LYS A 90 4.16 1.04 -16.56
CA LYS A 90 5.55 0.61 -16.75
C LYS A 90 6.41 1.11 -15.59
N VAL A 91 7.31 0.24 -15.14
CA VAL A 91 8.36 0.59 -14.18
C VAL A 91 9.23 1.67 -14.80
N ARG A 92 9.55 2.71 -14.03
CA ARG A 92 10.41 3.81 -14.48
C ARG A 92 11.47 4.08 -13.44
N GLU A 93 12.68 4.36 -13.88
CA GLU A 93 13.74 4.83 -13.00
C GLU A 93 13.74 6.36 -12.95
N TYR A 94 13.84 6.92 -11.74
CA TYR A 94 13.97 8.35 -11.53
C TYR A 94 14.95 8.61 -10.39
N ARG A 95 16.05 9.32 -10.68
CA ARG A 95 17.09 9.67 -9.70
C ARG A 95 17.61 8.46 -8.89
N GLY A 96 17.88 7.34 -9.56
CA GLY A 96 18.37 6.11 -8.93
C GLY A 96 17.32 5.35 -8.12
N ALA A 97 16.05 5.72 -8.21
CA ALA A 97 14.94 5.01 -7.58
C ALA A 97 13.95 4.48 -8.61
N SER A 98 13.54 3.22 -8.48
CA SER A 98 12.50 2.62 -9.32
C SER A 98 11.10 3.01 -8.82
N THR A 99 10.26 3.45 -9.75
CA THR A 99 8.87 3.86 -9.54
C THR A 99 7.92 2.94 -10.30
N ASN A 100 6.64 2.88 -9.89
CA ASN A 100 5.60 2.01 -10.45
C ASN A 100 5.87 0.49 -10.33
N LEU A 101 6.66 0.06 -9.33
CA LEU A 101 6.95 -1.37 -9.12
C LEU A 101 5.70 -2.20 -8.79
N ALA A 102 4.80 -1.67 -7.96
CA ALA A 102 3.61 -2.41 -7.53
C ALA A 102 2.65 -2.67 -8.70
N THR A 103 2.23 -3.92 -8.87
CA THR A 103 1.13 -4.31 -9.78
C THR A 103 -0.19 -4.31 -9.02
N PHE A 104 -0.23 -4.98 -7.88
CA PHE A 104 -1.33 -4.93 -6.91
C PHE A 104 -0.81 -4.24 -5.65
N PHE A 105 -1.63 -3.41 -5.02
CA PHE A 105 -1.23 -2.73 -3.79
C PHE A 105 -2.38 -2.56 -2.82
N VAL A 106 -2.05 -2.66 -1.54
CA VAL A 106 -2.79 -2.08 -0.42
C VAL A 106 -1.85 -1.06 0.24
N ARG A 107 -2.32 0.16 0.48
CA ARG A 107 -1.48 1.21 1.06
C ARG A 107 -2.22 2.06 2.07
N TYR A 108 -1.52 2.43 3.11
CA TYR A 108 -1.84 3.55 3.97
C TYR A 108 -1.00 4.75 3.55
N THR A 109 -1.66 5.86 3.23
CA THR A 109 -1.05 7.10 2.79
C THR A 109 -1.59 8.26 3.62
N GLY A 110 -0.85 9.35 3.62
CA GLY A 110 -1.17 10.55 4.37
C GLY A 110 0.09 11.14 5.00
N PRO A 111 0.04 12.41 5.42
CA PRO A 111 1.12 13.07 6.15
C PRO A 111 1.62 12.24 7.33
N SER A 112 0.69 11.81 8.17
CA SER A 112 0.97 11.08 9.39
C SER A 112 1.36 9.62 9.19
N ALA A 113 1.16 9.05 7.99
CA ALA A 113 1.40 7.63 7.74
C ALA A 113 2.87 7.25 7.93
N ALA A 114 3.81 8.03 7.38
CA ALA A 114 5.24 7.77 7.54
C ALA A 114 5.68 7.87 9.01
N LEU A 115 5.09 8.80 9.77
CA LEU A 115 5.44 9.03 11.17
C LEU A 115 4.82 8.01 12.12
N ILE A 116 3.55 7.66 11.93
CA ILE A 116 2.86 6.76 12.85
C ILE A 116 3.15 5.31 12.48
N ASP A 117 3.04 4.92 11.20
CA ASP A 117 3.15 3.52 10.79
C ASP A 117 4.61 3.04 10.73
N ILE A 118 5.51 3.85 10.17
CA ILE A 118 6.86 3.40 9.77
C ILE A 118 8.00 3.86 10.70
N SER A 119 7.77 4.88 11.55
CA SER A 119 8.83 5.39 12.43
C SER A 119 9.42 4.28 13.33
N GLY A 120 10.75 4.27 13.43
CA GLY A 120 11.50 3.22 14.13
C GLY A 120 12.00 2.08 13.24
N LYS A 121 11.60 2.01 11.97
CA LYS A 121 12.14 0.99 11.03
C LYS A 121 13.60 1.26 10.62
N GLY A 122 14.00 2.53 10.57
CA GLY A 122 15.35 2.97 10.25
C GLY A 122 16.03 3.68 11.42
N LYS A 123 17.20 4.26 11.18
CA LYS A 123 17.96 5.02 12.18
C LYS A 123 17.09 6.15 12.77
N VAL A 124 17.05 6.23 14.10
CA VAL A 124 16.39 7.29 14.85
C VAL A 124 17.48 8.18 15.47
N PRO A 125 17.78 9.35 14.88
CA PRO A 125 18.99 10.10 15.22
C PRO A 125 18.87 10.95 16.49
N THR A 126 17.67 11.17 17.02
CA THR A 126 17.44 12.04 18.18
C THR A 126 16.79 11.27 19.34
N SER A 127 17.08 11.69 20.57
CA SER A 127 16.48 11.11 21.78
C SER A 127 14.96 11.30 21.81
N GLN A 128 14.47 12.46 21.38
CA GLN A 128 13.04 12.77 21.27
C GLN A 128 12.36 11.86 20.24
N GLY A 129 13.04 11.59 19.11
CA GLY A 129 12.57 10.62 18.12
C GLY A 129 12.47 9.22 18.71
N GLY A 130 13.44 8.81 19.54
CA GLY A 130 13.43 7.54 20.26
C GLY A 130 12.23 7.41 21.20
N GLN A 131 11.96 8.44 22.00
CA GLN A 131 10.80 8.48 22.90
C GLN A 131 9.48 8.42 22.13
N MET A 132 9.38 9.12 20.99
CA MET A 132 8.21 9.06 20.12
C MET A 132 7.98 7.62 19.60
N VAL A 133 9.03 6.99 19.06
CA VAL A 133 8.96 5.61 18.54
C VAL A 133 8.56 4.64 19.64
N GLN A 134 9.17 4.74 20.83
CA GLN A 134 8.84 3.91 21.99
C GLN A 134 7.36 4.07 22.38
N SER A 135 6.87 5.31 22.44
CA SER A 135 5.47 5.60 22.78
C SER A 135 4.48 5.08 21.74
N LEU A 136 4.82 5.21 20.45
CA LEU A 136 4.01 4.62 19.37
C LEU A 136 4.02 3.10 19.44
N SER A 137 5.18 2.50 19.71
CA SER A 137 5.30 1.06 19.78
C SER A 137 4.63 0.44 20.98
N ALA A 138 4.60 1.13 22.12
CA ALA A 138 3.80 0.71 23.27
C ALA A 138 2.30 0.70 22.96
N LYS A 139 1.81 1.60 22.10
CA LYS A 139 0.38 1.69 21.75
C LYS A 139 -0.05 0.77 20.60
N TYR A 140 0.80 0.60 19.60
CA TYR A 140 0.42 0.01 18.31
C TYR A 140 1.38 -1.10 17.83
N GLY A 141 2.46 -1.39 18.56
CA GLY A 141 3.42 -2.43 18.22
C GLY A 141 4.62 -1.96 17.38
N ALA A 142 5.37 -2.92 16.86
CA ALA A 142 6.57 -2.67 16.07
C ALA A 142 6.26 -1.87 14.78
N PRO A 143 7.26 -1.13 14.22
CA PRO A 143 7.09 -0.41 12.96
C PRO A 143 6.50 -1.28 11.84
N SER A 144 5.79 -0.65 10.89
CA SER A 144 4.76 -1.29 10.05
C SER A 144 3.55 -1.75 10.89
N ARG A 145 3.04 -0.83 11.71
CA ARG A 145 2.04 -1.05 12.77
C ARG A 145 0.64 -1.41 12.26
N PHE A 146 0.23 -0.91 11.09
CA PHE A 146 -1.15 -1.06 10.62
C PHE A 146 -1.25 -1.98 9.41
N VAL A 147 -0.53 -1.67 8.32
CA VAL A 147 -0.71 -2.36 7.03
C VAL A 147 -0.23 -3.81 7.11
N TRP A 148 0.96 -4.05 7.66
CA TRP A 148 1.58 -5.38 7.67
C TRP A 148 0.82 -6.39 8.55
N PRO A 149 0.48 -6.07 9.82
CA PRO A 149 -0.35 -6.97 10.63
C PRO A 149 -1.73 -7.23 10.02
N ALA A 150 -2.33 -6.22 9.36
CA ALA A 150 -3.61 -6.41 8.69
C ALA A 150 -3.50 -7.34 7.47
N TRP A 151 -2.40 -7.25 6.73
CA TRP A 151 -2.09 -8.19 5.67
C TRP A 151 -1.95 -9.61 6.23
N GLU A 152 -1.10 -9.81 7.25
CA GLU A 152 -0.82 -11.14 7.81
C GLU A 152 -2.06 -11.88 8.30
N ARG A 153 -3.04 -11.15 8.87
CA ARG A 153 -4.31 -11.74 9.33
C ARG A 153 -5.23 -12.21 8.21
N ASN A 154 -5.12 -11.61 7.01
CA ASN A 154 -6.05 -11.83 5.90
C ASN A 154 -5.40 -12.49 4.67
N LYS A 155 -4.07 -12.66 4.65
CA LYS A 155 -3.28 -13.01 3.47
C LYS A 155 -3.74 -14.29 2.77
N TYR A 156 -4.09 -15.35 3.52
CA TYR A 156 -4.43 -16.65 2.92
C TYR A 156 -5.68 -16.59 2.05
N GLN A 157 -6.70 -15.85 2.48
CA GLN A 157 -7.90 -15.63 1.69
C GLN A 157 -7.58 -14.75 0.46
N VAL A 158 -6.86 -13.65 0.69
CA VAL A 158 -6.59 -12.65 -0.35
C VAL A 158 -5.70 -13.21 -1.46
N GLU A 159 -4.66 -13.97 -1.12
CA GLU A 159 -3.69 -14.51 -2.08
C GLU A 159 -4.38 -15.44 -3.10
N GLY A 160 -5.20 -16.41 -2.64
CA GLY A 160 -5.91 -17.31 -3.55
C GLY A 160 -6.95 -16.62 -4.44
N GLU A 161 -7.66 -15.62 -3.91
CA GLU A 161 -8.60 -14.84 -4.71
C GLU A 161 -7.89 -13.95 -5.75
N VAL A 162 -6.70 -13.42 -5.41
CA VAL A 162 -5.88 -12.64 -6.34
C VAL A 162 -5.27 -13.52 -7.44
N GLU A 163 -4.83 -14.74 -7.13
CA GLU A 163 -4.38 -15.71 -8.15
C GLU A 163 -5.49 -15.98 -9.17
N THR A 164 -6.70 -16.26 -8.69
CA THR A 164 -7.87 -16.45 -9.55
C THR A 164 -8.18 -15.20 -10.40
N LEU A 165 -8.00 -14.00 -9.85
CA LEU A 165 -8.15 -12.74 -10.59
C LEU A 165 -7.10 -12.59 -11.70
N ILE A 166 -5.86 -13.00 -11.45
CA ILE A 166 -4.77 -12.98 -12.43
C ILE A 166 -5.04 -13.97 -13.56
N ASP A 167 -5.49 -15.18 -13.25
CA ASP A 167 -5.80 -16.18 -14.28
C ASP A 167 -6.93 -15.69 -15.20
N ARG A 168 -7.99 -15.11 -14.63
CA ARG A 168 -9.07 -14.49 -15.41
C ARG A 168 -8.58 -13.35 -16.30
N LEU A 169 -7.66 -12.51 -15.79
CA LEU A 169 -7.03 -11.45 -16.59
C LEU A 169 -6.27 -12.02 -17.79
N MET A 170 -5.43 -13.04 -17.58
CA MET A 170 -4.63 -13.63 -18.64
C MET A 170 -5.51 -14.29 -19.72
N GLN A 171 -6.53 -15.05 -19.31
CA GLN A 171 -7.50 -15.65 -20.22
C GLN A 171 -8.27 -14.60 -21.02
N ARG A 172 -8.69 -13.50 -20.38
CA ARG A 172 -9.41 -12.41 -21.05
C ARG A 172 -8.55 -11.74 -22.11
N VAL A 173 -7.29 -11.45 -21.78
CA VAL A 173 -6.35 -10.86 -22.75
C VAL A 173 -6.10 -11.82 -23.91
N GLN A 174 -5.91 -13.12 -23.64
CA GLN A 174 -5.72 -14.12 -24.70
C GLN A 174 -6.91 -14.20 -25.66
N LYS A 175 -8.14 -14.15 -25.12
CA LYS A 175 -9.37 -14.21 -25.92
C LYS A 175 -9.57 -13.00 -26.84
N GLU A 176 -9.11 -11.82 -26.42
CA GLU A 176 -9.25 -10.58 -27.18
C GLU A 176 -8.10 -10.36 -28.19
N LEU A 177 -7.03 -11.16 -28.10
CA LEU A 177 -5.89 -11.14 -29.04
C LEU A 177 -6.01 -12.19 -30.16
N ASN A 178 -6.87 -13.20 -29.97
CA ASN A 178 -7.18 -14.25 -30.94
C ASN A 178 -8.47 -13.92 -31.69
#